data_AF-A0A7J3I2E9-F1
#
_entry.id   AF-A0A7J3I2E9-F1
#
_cell.length_a   1.000
_cell.length_b   1.000
_cell.length_c   1.000
_cell.angle_alpha   90.00
_cell.angle_beta   90.00
_cell.angle_gamma   90.00
#
_symmetry.space_group_name_H-M   'P 1'
#
loop_
_entity.id
_entity.type
_entity.pdbx_description
1 polymer ?
#
loop_
_entity_poly.entity_id
_entity_poly.type
_entity_poly.pdbx_seq_one_letter_code
_entity_poly.pdbx_strand_id
1 'polypeptide(L)' 'MARTAVIYHSEYLNHGVDDHPENKRRLEAVMRFLEEEGVLRAPEVKVLEPERAGIEEVMLNHDVEYIEYVRALSD' A
#
# COMPACT_ATOMS: atom_id res chain seq x y z
N MET A 1 17.95 12.34 -11.96
CA MET A 1 17.07 11.19 -12.30
C MET A 1 16.57 10.60 -11.00
N ALA A 2 15.29 10.24 -10.92
CA ALA A 2 14.78 9.47 -9.79
C ALA A 2 15.54 8.14 -9.69
N ARG A 3 15.97 7.78 -8.48
CA ARG A 3 16.70 6.53 -8.17
C ARG A 3 15.88 5.63 -7.25
N THR A 4 14.91 6.21 -6.56
CA THR A 4 14.07 5.53 -5.57
C THR A 4 12.60 5.85 -5.87
N ALA A 5 11.74 4.84 -5.81
CA ALA A 5 10.30 5.00 -5.88
C ALA A 5 9.65 4.72 -4.52
N VAL A 6 8.70 5.56 -4.13
CA VAL A 6 7.77 5.30 -3.02
C VAL A 6 6.44 4.91 -3.66
N ILE A 7 5.97 3.70 -3.38
CA ILE A 7 4.68 3.23 -3.88
C ILE A 7 3.60 3.60 -2.86
N TYR A 8 2.58 4.33 -3.31
CA TYR A 8 1.51 4.79 -2.44
C TYR A 8 0.19 4.90 -3.19
N HIS A 9 -0.90 4.49 -2.53
CA HIS A 9 -2.26 4.76 -2.96
C HIS A 9 -3.10 5.19 -1.75
N SER A 10 -4.05 6.11 -1.94
CA SER A 10 -4.89 6.62 -0.85
C SER A 10 -5.80 5.56 -0.23
N GLU A 11 -6.21 4.54 -1.00
CA GLU A 11 -7.04 3.42 -0.51
C GLU A 11 -6.37 2.60 0.61
N TYR A 12 -5.04 2.68 0.76
CA TYR A 12 -4.36 2.03 1.87
C TYR A 12 -4.83 2.56 3.24
N LEU A 13 -5.37 3.77 3.29
CA LEU A 13 -5.96 4.35 4.50
C LEU A 13 -7.33 3.77 4.86
N ASN A 14 -7.94 2.98 3.96
CA ASN A 14 -9.18 2.25 4.24
C ASN A 14 -8.92 1.02 5.12
N HIS A 15 -7.66 0.59 5.28
CA HIS A 15 -7.31 -0.52 6.16
C HIS A 15 -7.38 -0.08 7.62
N GLY A 16 -8.14 -0.83 8.41
CA GLY A 16 -8.18 -0.66 9.85
C GLY A 16 -9.20 -1.56 10.51
N VAL A 17 -8.76 -2.28 11.53
CA VAL A 17 -9.62 -2.89 12.53
C VAL A 17 -9.48 -2.05 13.80
N ASP A 18 -10.59 -1.71 14.44
CA ASP A 18 -10.56 -0.97 15.70
C ASP A 18 -9.74 -1.77 16.75
N ASP A 19 -8.89 -1.06 17.50
CA ASP A 19 -7.98 -1.64 18.51
C ASP A 19 -6.88 -2.59 17.97
N HIS A 20 -6.58 -2.55 16.67
CA HIS A 20 -5.48 -3.30 16.06
C HIS A 20 -4.23 -2.42 15.82
N PRO A 21 -3.00 -2.93 16.07
CA PRO A 21 -1.76 -2.19 15.79
C PRO A 21 -1.58 -1.88 14.30
N GLU A 22 -2.16 -2.70 13.42
CA GLU A 22 -2.28 -2.41 11.99
C GLU A 22 -3.48 -1.49 11.75
N ASN A 23 -3.23 -0.18 11.78
CA ASN A 23 -4.23 0.83 11.49
C ASN A 23 -3.64 1.95 10.62
N LYS A 24 -4.52 2.67 9.92
CA LYS A 24 -4.18 3.77 9.01
C LYS A 24 -3.27 4.85 9.60
N ARG A 25 -3.30 5.09 10.92
CA ARG A 25 -2.47 6.12 11.57
C ARG A 25 -0.98 5.86 11.38
N ARG A 26 -0.57 4.59 11.25
CA ARG A 26 0.82 4.23 10.95
C ARG A 26 1.25 4.79 9.59
N LEU A 27 0.44 4.57 8.55
CA LEU A 27 0.76 5.06 7.21
C LEU A 27 0.71 6.58 7.15
N GLU A 28 -0.29 7.21 7.77
CA GLU A 28 -0.38 8.67 7.88
C GLU A 28 0.86 9.27 8.55
N ALA A 29 1.34 8.65 9.63
CA ALA A 29 2.52 9.12 10.35
C ALA A 29 3.79 9.03 9.48
N VAL A 30 3.97 7.92 8.75
CA VAL A 30 5.13 7.76 7.85
C VAL A 30 5.09 8.77 6.71
N MET A 31 3.96 8.89 6.00
CA MET A 31 3.85 9.80 4.85
C MET A 31 4.02 11.26 5.27
N ARG A 32 3.44 11.65 6.42
CA ARG A 32 3.63 13.00 6.97
C ARG A 32 5.09 13.28 7.30
N PHE A 33 5.78 12.37 7.98
CA PHE A 33 7.18 12.55 8.33
C PHE A 33 8.08 12.68 7.08
N LEU A 34 7.85 11.83 6.07
CA LEU A 34 8.60 11.91 4.81
C LEU A 34 8.37 13.23 4.05
N GLU A 35 7.17 13.80 4.12
CA GLU A 35 6.85 15.11 3.54
C GLU A 35 7.48 16.26 4.35
N GLU A 36 7.42 16.19 5.69
CA GLU A 36 8.01 17.19 6.60
C GLU A 36 9.53 17.29 6.42
N GLU A 37 10.22 16.15 6.34
CA GLU A 37 11.66 16.07 6.07
C GLU A 37 12.04 16.35 4.61
N GLY A 38 11.05 16.57 3.74
CA GLY A 38 11.27 16.89 2.32
C GLY A 38 11.74 15.71 1.46
N VAL A 39 11.72 14.49 1.98
CA VAL A 39 12.13 13.27 1.27
C VAL A 39 11.27 13.06 0.03
N LEU A 40 9.94 13.27 0.13
CA LEU A 40 9.03 13.10 -1.01
C LEU A 40 9.22 14.17 -2.09
N ARG A 41 9.84 15.30 -1.75
CA ARG A 41 10.18 16.40 -2.68
C ARG A 41 11.60 16.31 -3.23
N ALA A 42 12.40 15.35 -2.74
CA ALA A 42 13.77 15.18 -3.20
C ALA A 42 13.80 14.74 -4.67
N PRO A 43 14.65 15.32 -5.53
CA PRO A 43 14.67 15.04 -6.97
C PRO A 43 15.04 13.59 -7.33
N GLU A 44 15.62 12.84 -6.40
CA GLU A 44 15.94 11.43 -6.51
C GLU A 44 14.78 10.49 -6.12
N VAL A 45 13.71 11.00 -5.51
CA VAL A 45 12.54 10.23 -5.09
C VAL A 45 11.36 10.52 -6.01
N LYS A 46 10.61 9.47 -6.37
CA LYS A 46 9.34 9.60 -7.07
C LYS A 46 8.26 8.83 -6.34
N VAL A 47 7.13 9.48 -6.06
CA VAL A 47 5.93 8.78 -5.59
C VAL A 47 5.19 8.24 -6.80
N LEU A 48 4.89 6.94 -6.78
CA LEU A 48 4.19 6.24 -7.85
C LEU A 48 2.93 5.58 -7.30
N GLU A 49 1.86 5.62 -8.09
CA GLU A 49 0.68 4.85 -7.81
C GLU A 49 0.89 3.39 -8.25
N PRO A 50 0.51 2.41 -7.42
CA PRO A 50 0.51 1.00 -7.77
C PRO A 50 -0.63 0.67 -8.71
N GLU A 51 -0.46 -0.43 -9.45
CA GLU A 51 -1.56 -1.09 -10.15
C GLU A 51 -2.13 -2.20 -9.26
N ARG A 52 -3.43 -2.48 -9.40
CA ARG A 52 -4.06 -3.60 -8.69
C ARG A 52 -3.56 -4.91 -9.29
N ALA A 53 -3.00 -5.78 -8.43
CA ALA A 53 -2.53 -7.09 -8.86
C ALA A 53 -3.68 -7.93 -9.46
N GLY A 54 -3.39 -8.61 -10.57
CA GLY A 54 -4.29 -9.58 -11.18
C GLY A 54 -4.40 -10.86 -10.36
N ILE A 55 -5.46 -11.63 -10.57
CA ILE A 55 -5.65 -12.92 -9.87
C ILE A 55 -4.51 -13.87 -10.21
N GLU A 56 -4.08 -13.90 -11.47
CA GLU A 56 -3.01 -14.73 -11.98
C GLU A 56 -1.67 -14.44 -11.29
N GLU A 57 -1.41 -13.18 -10.93
CA GLU A 57 -0.20 -12.76 -10.21
C GLU A 57 -0.23 -13.22 -8.75
N VAL A 58 -1.39 -13.11 -8.09
CA VAL A 58 -1.57 -13.59 -6.72
C VAL A 58 -1.49 -15.13 -6.66
N MET A 59 -1.96 -15.81 -7.71
CA MET A 59 -1.90 -17.27 -7.86
C MET A 59 -0.48 -17.84 -7.99
N LEU A 60 0.53 -16.99 -8.22
CA LEU A 60 1.94 -17.43 -8.20
C LEU A 60 2.36 -17.98 -6.82
N ASN A 61 1.65 -17.59 -5.75
CA ASN A 61 1.93 -18.02 -4.38
C ASN A 61 0.73 -18.65 -3.66
N HIS A 62 -0.50 -18.26 -4.01
CA HIS A 62 -1.73 -18.71 -3.34
C HIS A 62 -2.60 -19.58 -4.24
N ASP A 63 -3.32 -20.55 -3.66
CA ASP A 63 -4.34 -21.29 -4.39
C ASP A 63 -5.56 -20.41 -4.71
N VAL A 64 -6.25 -20.73 -5.81
CA VAL A 64 -7.39 -19.94 -6.28
C VAL A 64 -8.56 -19.98 -5.29
N GLU A 65 -8.74 -21.09 -4.58
CA GLU A 65 -9.77 -21.26 -3.57
C GLU A 65 -9.58 -20.28 -2.41
N TYR A 66 -8.35 -20.09 -1.92
CA TYR A 66 -8.03 -19.11 -0.88
C TYR A 66 -8.21 -17.66 -1.36
N ILE A 67 -7.83 -17.36 -2.60
CA ILE A 67 -8.00 -16.02 -3.18
C ILE A 67 -9.49 -15.63 -3.23
N GLU A 68 -10.34 -16.52 -3.75
CA GLU A 68 -11.77 -16.27 -3.84
C GLU A 68 -12.44 -16.22 -2.45
N TYR A 69 -11.96 -17.01 -1.48
CA TYR A 69 -12.42 -16.92 -0.09
C TYR A 69 -12.15 -15.54 0.52
N VAL A 70 -10.93 -15.01 0.37
CA VAL A 70 -10.58 -13.68 0.89
C VAL A 70 -11.36 -12.57 0.18
N ARG A 71 -11.55 -12.67 -1.14
CA ARG A 71 -12.38 -11.73 -1.91
C ARG A 71 -13.81 -11.69 -1.35
N ALA A 72 -14.43 -12.84 -1.17
CA ALA A 72 -15.81 -12.93 -0.65
C ALA A 72 -15.98 -12.38 0.77
N LEU A 73 -14.92 -12.30 1.57
CA LEU A 73 -14.93 -11.70 2.91
C LEU A 73 -14.64 -10.19 2.93
N SER A 74 -14.08 -9.66 1.84
CA SER A 74 -13.55 -8.29 1.76
C SER A 74 -14.38 -7.36 0.87
N ASP A 75 -15.31 -7.92 0.08
CA ASP A 75 -16.34 -7.20 -0.69
C ASP A 75 -17.57 -6.86 0.17
#